data_AF-A0AAW6U172-F1
#
_entry.id   AF-A0AAW6U172-F1
#
_cell.length_a   1.000
_cell.length_b   1.000
_cell.length_c   1.000
_cell.angle_alpha   90.00
_cell.angle_beta   90.00
_cell.angle_gamma   90.00
#
_symmetry.space_group_name_H-M   'P 1'
#
loop_
_entity.id
_entity.type
_entity.pdbx_description
1 polymer ?
#
loop_
_entity_poly.entity_id
_entity_poly.type
_entity_poly.pdbx_seq_one_letter_code
_entity_poly.pdbx_strand_id
1 'polypeptide(L)'
;MRKDMDKALSRRDFLYRTGYSAALAGSAFLAAGVLAVASVQTGGPAFRVGWATVSITPDKPVQLAGQFHERVSTEETLYPCLATALALEGVDGAGRRAQAILVACDLVNVGREHVEEIRRRVARELPDFDVAMLSVNTTHTHTGPTLTAGVYKEPDPGVMGPLEYAPFFCDRAAKAAVQAWKARQPAALSRALGHAAVGFNRIATYADGSSQMYGNSDRADFVGLEGGDDHGLELLFLWDRQDRLSGIVVNIACPSQVVEGQRYLSADFWGPVREEVQRLYGERVWVYPMVSAAGDQSPRDLVRRGRGEPDMRSEPGMREMARRIVNGVRHAYDTAQSGRDDNPVFRHYIERLELPARRVTDAEAAEARKELTRLTASGDVQPGSYDAAMLRRARDVVERYEAQGSSATYAMDLHVLRLGDTAVATNPFELYIEYGARIRARSRAAQTLLVQLANDRGRYLPTRRAVAGGAYGSRIADNLVGPEGGDVLVEKTVAAINGMWP
;
A
#
# COMPACT_ATOMS: atom_id res chain seq x y z
N MET A 1 26.00 62.92 32.35
CA MET A 1 24.80 63.04 31.51
C MET A 1 24.17 61.65 31.46
N ARG A 2 23.00 61.47 32.12
CA ARG A 2 21.96 60.40 32.02
C ARG A 2 22.33 59.15 31.18
N LYS A 3 22.23 57.89 31.61
CA LYS A 3 21.35 57.14 32.54
C LYS A 3 22.12 55.88 32.97
N ASP A 4 22.28 55.63 34.27
CA ASP A 4 21.53 54.68 35.14
C ASP A 4 21.69 53.20 34.73
N MET A 5 22.44 52.35 35.47
CA MET A 5 22.16 51.75 36.80
C MET A 5 20.85 50.95 36.83
N ASP A 6 20.71 49.78 37.43
CA ASP A 6 21.61 48.84 38.13
C ASP A 6 20.76 47.58 38.41
N LYS A 7 21.44 46.49 38.72
CA LYS A 7 21.05 45.43 39.68
C LYS A 7 19.79 44.59 39.48
N ALA A 8 20.10 43.30 39.32
CA ALA A 8 19.33 42.17 39.79
C ALA A 8 18.91 42.29 41.26
N LEU A 9 17.67 41.88 41.54
CA LEU A 9 17.19 41.48 42.85
C LEU A 9 16.45 40.15 42.68
N SER A 10 16.87 39.16 43.46
CA SER A 10 16.18 37.88 43.61
C SER A 10 15.70 37.74 45.05
N ARG A 11 14.87 36.71 45.23
CA ARG A 11 14.47 36.06 46.50
C ARG A 11 13.22 36.61 47.18
N ARG A 12 12.42 35.65 47.65
CA ARG A 12 11.96 35.51 49.05
C ARG A 12 11.13 36.64 49.68
N ASP A 13 10.81 37.72 48.99
CA ASP A 13 9.98 38.80 49.57
C ASP A 13 8.47 38.64 49.36
N PHE A 14 8.03 37.61 48.63
CA PHE A 14 6.59 37.42 48.39
C PHE A 14 5.87 36.57 49.45
N LEU A 15 6.59 35.87 50.34
CA LEU A 15 5.98 34.89 51.26
C LEU A 15 5.79 35.37 52.71
N TYR A 16 5.89 36.67 53.01
CA TYR A 16 5.87 37.13 54.42
C TYR A 16 4.89 38.24 54.80
N ARG A 17 3.92 38.62 53.96
CA ARG A 17 2.94 39.65 54.35
C ARG A 17 1.54 39.35 53.85
N THR A 18 0.77 38.61 54.65
CA THR A 18 -0.41 39.11 55.40
C THR A 18 -1.18 37.94 56.01
N GLY A 19 -1.35 37.97 57.34
CA GLY A 19 -2.11 36.98 58.11
C GLY A 19 -3.47 37.49 58.60
N TYR A 20 -4.38 36.53 58.76
CA TYR A 20 -5.43 36.33 59.78
C TYR A 20 -6.30 37.49 60.30
N SER A 21 -7.63 37.29 60.19
CA SER A 21 -8.60 37.38 61.31
C SER A 21 -9.94 36.70 60.94
N ALA A 22 -10.61 36.14 61.95
CA ALA A 22 -11.67 35.11 61.89
C ALA A 22 -13.10 35.65 62.08
N ALA A 23 -14.12 34.87 61.67
CA ALA A 23 -15.43 34.78 62.33
C ALA A 23 -16.27 33.56 61.85
N LEU A 24 -16.91 32.88 62.81
CA LEU A 24 -17.80 31.72 62.70
C LEU A 24 -19.28 32.10 62.48
N ALA A 25 -20.03 31.23 61.78
CA ALA A 25 -21.50 30.95 61.80
C ALA A 25 -21.91 30.64 60.35
N GLY A 26 -22.66 29.62 59.95
CA GLY A 26 -23.69 28.81 60.58
C GLY A 26 -24.79 28.60 59.52
N SER A 27 -25.29 27.37 59.39
CA SER A 27 -26.59 26.98 58.79
C SER A 27 -26.73 26.68 57.29
N ALA A 28 -27.08 25.40 57.06
CA ALA A 28 -28.26 24.92 56.31
C ALA A 28 -28.22 24.73 54.77
N PHE A 29 -28.36 23.45 54.39
CA PHE A 29 -29.20 22.87 53.33
C PHE A 29 -29.37 23.63 52.00
N LEU A 30 -28.89 23.00 50.92
CA LEU A 30 -29.68 22.73 49.71
C LEU A 30 -29.01 21.61 48.89
N ALA A 31 -29.56 20.41 49.03
CA ALA A 31 -29.33 19.32 48.10
C ALA A 31 -30.03 19.67 46.78
N ALA A 32 -29.31 20.30 45.86
CA ALA A 32 -29.75 20.44 44.48
C ALA A 32 -29.54 19.10 43.78
N GLY A 33 -30.60 18.30 43.71
CA GLY A 33 -30.67 17.16 42.80
C GLY A 33 -30.54 17.66 41.36
N VAL A 34 -29.35 17.52 40.81
CA VAL A 34 -29.14 17.62 39.36
C VAL A 34 -29.84 16.42 38.75
N LEU A 35 -31.06 16.62 38.26
CA LEU A 35 -31.70 15.73 37.30
C LEU A 35 -30.78 15.70 36.07
N ALA A 36 -29.94 14.67 36.01
CA ALA A 36 -29.26 14.28 34.79
C ALA A 36 -30.36 13.93 33.78
N VAL A 37 -30.69 14.90 32.92
CA VAL A 37 -31.41 14.61 31.68
C VAL A 37 -30.44 13.76 30.88
N ALA A 38 -30.61 12.44 30.97
CA ALA A 38 -29.98 11.52 30.04
C ALA A 38 -30.52 11.91 28.66
N SER A 39 -29.75 12.72 27.94
CA SER A 39 -29.91 12.85 26.50
C SER A 39 -29.79 11.44 25.96
N VAL A 40 -30.92 10.85 25.60
CA VAL A 40 -30.93 9.67 24.75
C VAL A 40 -30.27 10.16 23.46
N GLN A 41 -28.96 9.94 23.33
CA GLN A 41 -28.32 9.95 22.03
C GLN A 41 -29.06 8.85 21.27
N THR A 42 -29.96 9.27 20.38
CA THR A 42 -30.48 8.43 19.32
C THR A 42 -29.31 8.21 18.35
N GLY A 43 -28.34 7.40 18.80
CA GLY A 43 -27.11 7.13 18.10
C GLY A 43 -27.45 6.33 16.86
N GLY A 44 -27.20 6.92 15.69
CA GLY A 44 -27.07 6.16 14.46
C GLY A 44 -26.04 5.03 14.63
N PRO A 45 -25.98 4.05 13.72
CA PRO A 45 -25.04 2.95 13.85
C PRO A 45 -23.60 3.50 13.91
N ALA A 46 -22.94 3.32 15.05
CA ALA A 46 -21.58 3.82 15.25
C ALA A 46 -20.63 3.26 14.18
N PHE A 47 -19.71 4.09 13.68
CA PHE A 47 -18.59 3.63 12.86
C PHE A 47 -17.73 2.66 13.70
N ARG A 48 -17.42 1.49 13.15
CA ARG A 48 -16.68 0.43 13.83
C ARG A 48 -15.48 0.00 13.04
N VAL A 49 -14.39 -0.20 13.76
CA VAL A 49 -13.10 -0.62 13.24
C VAL A 49 -12.62 -1.84 14.01
N GLY A 50 -12.08 -2.82 13.28
CA GLY A 50 -11.47 -4.01 13.85
C GLY A 50 -10.16 -4.32 13.15
N TRP A 51 -9.20 -4.80 13.92
CA TRP A 51 -7.84 -5.05 13.47
C TRP A 51 -7.43 -6.48 13.76
N ALA A 52 -6.62 -7.05 12.88
CA ALA A 52 -5.89 -8.27 13.16
C ALA A 52 -4.61 -8.34 12.31
N THR A 53 -3.61 -9.02 12.84
CA THR A 53 -2.40 -9.37 12.09
C THR A 53 -2.12 -10.85 12.28
N VAL A 54 -1.84 -11.55 11.20
CA VAL A 54 -1.45 -12.96 11.20
C VAL A 54 -0.15 -13.11 10.42
N SER A 55 0.79 -13.90 10.95
CA SER A 55 2.00 -14.23 10.19
C SER A 55 1.65 -15.09 8.97
N ILE A 56 2.16 -14.69 7.82
CA ILE A 56 2.18 -15.45 6.56
C ILE A 56 3.61 -15.91 6.22
N THR A 57 4.53 -15.83 7.19
CA THR A 57 5.90 -16.32 7.07
C THR A 57 5.89 -17.85 7.11
N PRO A 58 6.43 -18.55 6.09
CA PRO A 58 6.57 -20.00 6.13
C PRO A 58 7.59 -20.44 7.19
N ASP A 59 7.49 -21.69 7.60
CA ASP A 59 8.32 -22.33 8.64
C ASP A 59 9.51 -23.13 8.08
N LYS A 60 9.71 -23.09 6.76
CA LYS A 60 10.80 -23.74 6.04
C LYS A 60 11.26 -22.89 4.85
N PRO A 61 12.42 -23.18 4.25
CA PRO A 61 12.89 -22.47 3.06
C PRO A 61 11.81 -22.41 1.98
N VAL A 62 11.69 -21.29 1.28
CA VAL A 62 10.64 -21.05 0.27
C VAL A 62 11.20 -20.32 -0.94
N GLN A 63 10.62 -20.54 -2.11
CA GLN A 63 10.95 -19.75 -3.31
C GLN A 63 10.49 -18.28 -3.14
N LEU A 64 11.38 -17.34 -3.42
CA LEU A 64 11.14 -15.89 -3.27
C LEU A 64 10.70 -15.26 -4.59
N ALA A 65 9.68 -14.40 -4.54
CA ALA A 65 9.19 -13.68 -5.72
C ALA A 65 9.96 -12.38 -5.99
N GLY A 66 9.89 -11.88 -7.23
CA GLY A 66 10.30 -10.52 -7.59
C GLY A 66 11.52 -10.40 -8.52
N GLN A 67 12.29 -11.47 -8.70
CA GLN A 67 13.48 -11.47 -9.57
C GLN A 67 13.28 -12.37 -10.79
N PHE A 68 14.05 -12.14 -11.85
CA PHE A 68 14.03 -12.98 -13.07
C PHE A 68 14.76 -14.31 -12.93
N HIS A 69 15.49 -14.50 -11.83
CA HIS A 69 16.10 -15.77 -11.49
C HIS A 69 15.55 -16.24 -10.15
N GLU A 70 15.56 -17.55 -9.95
CA GLU A 70 15.10 -18.15 -8.71
C GLU A 70 16.00 -17.74 -7.55
N ARG A 71 15.36 -17.37 -6.44
CA ARG A 71 15.95 -17.29 -5.13
C ARG A 71 15.14 -18.16 -4.17
N VAL A 72 15.84 -18.71 -3.18
CA VAL A 72 15.25 -19.47 -2.07
C VAL A 72 15.66 -18.79 -0.78
N SER A 73 14.75 -18.73 0.19
CA SER A 73 15.04 -18.20 1.53
C SER A 73 15.94 -19.16 2.31
N THR A 74 17.26 -18.99 2.18
CA THR A 74 18.28 -19.83 2.82
C THR A 74 18.84 -19.24 4.10
N GLU A 75 18.51 -17.99 4.39
CA GLU A 75 18.97 -17.22 5.54
C GLU A 75 17.84 -17.01 6.56
N GLU A 76 18.19 -16.59 7.77
CA GLU A 76 17.22 -16.28 8.82
C GLU A 76 16.25 -15.18 8.37
N THR A 77 14.98 -15.30 8.75
CA THR A 77 13.98 -14.26 8.46
C THR A 77 14.37 -12.97 9.17
N LEU A 78 14.61 -11.90 8.39
CA LEU A 78 14.96 -10.60 8.94
C LEU A 78 13.74 -9.90 9.55
N TYR A 79 12.63 -9.88 8.82
CA TYR A 79 11.35 -9.38 9.29
C TYR A 79 10.22 -10.32 8.84
N PRO A 80 9.31 -10.75 9.73
CA PRO A 80 8.24 -11.65 9.34
C PRO A 80 7.35 -10.98 8.29
N CYS A 81 6.95 -11.76 7.28
CA CYS A 81 5.90 -11.38 6.35
C CYS A 81 4.53 -11.56 7.04
N LEU A 82 3.72 -10.51 7.04
CA LEU A 82 2.45 -10.43 7.73
C LEU A 82 1.28 -10.21 6.77
N ALA A 83 0.09 -10.70 7.15
CA ALA A 83 -1.19 -10.25 6.64
C ALA A 83 -1.86 -9.38 7.72
N THR A 84 -2.06 -8.10 7.44
CA THR A 84 -2.73 -7.14 8.32
C THR A 84 -4.12 -6.84 7.76
N ALA A 85 -5.15 -7.12 8.54
CA ALA A 85 -6.54 -6.91 8.18
C ALA A 85 -7.15 -5.73 8.94
N LEU A 86 -7.88 -4.89 8.20
CA LEU A 86 -8.68 -3.77 8.67
C LEU A 86 -10.14 -4.02 8.28
N ALA A 87 -11.00 -4.24 9.27
CA ALA A 87 -12.44 -4.37 9.09
C ALA A 87 -13.14 -3.04 9.43
N LEU A 88 -14.00 -2.58 8.53
CA LEU A 88 -14.76 -1.34 8.65
C LEU A 88 -16.26 -1.63 8.54
N GLU A 89 -17.04 -0.99 9.41
CA GLU A 89 -18.50 -1.02 9.36
C GLU A 89 -19.03 0.35 9.76
N GLY A 90 -20.06 0.82 9.07
CA GLY A 90 -20.64 2.14 9.30
C GLY A 90 -21.88 2.34 8.45
N VAL A 91 -22.25 3.60 8.22
CA VAL A 91 -23.39 3.96 7.38
C VAL A 91 -23.05 5.05 6.38
N ASP A 92 -23.78 5.07 5.28
CA ASP A 92 -23.73 6.18 4.34
C ASP A 92 -24.57 7.38 4.82
N GLY A 93 -24.55 8.47 4.05
CA GLY A 93 -25.32 9.69 4.37
C GLY A 93 -26.85 9.51 4.37
N ALA A 94 -27.37 8.36 3.92
CA ALA A 94 -28.78 7.99 3.98
C ALA A 94 -29.06 6.94 5.09
N GLY A 95 -28.07 6.60 5.91
CA GLY A 95 -28.20 5.63 7.00
C GLY A 95 -28.12 4.16 6.56
N ARG A 96 -27.77 3.87 5.30
CA ARG A 96 -27.62 2.49 4.81
C ARG A 96 -26.28 1.93 5.26
N ARG A 97 -26.29 0.68 5.76
CA ARG A 97 -25.09 -0.02 6.23
C ARG A 97 -24.06 -0.16 5.11
N ALA A 98 -22.80 0.14 5.43
CA ALA A 98 -21.64 -0.09 4.59
C ALA A 98 -20.61 -0.96 5.34
N GLN A 99 -19.89 -1.79 4.60
CA GLN A 99 -18.92 -2.75 5.14
C GLN A 99 -17.68 -2.81 4.26
N ALA A 100 -16.52 -3.07 4.84
CA ALA A 100 -15.33 -3.48 4.11
C ALA A 100 -14.42 -4.35 4.99
N ILE A 101 -13.71 -5.29 4.36
CA ILE A 101 -12.49 -5.88 4.93
C ILE A 101 -11.36 -5.61 3.95
N LEU A 102 -10.33 -4.93 4.40
CA LEU A 102 -9.11 -4.69 3.65
C LEU A 102 -8.00 -5.55 4.24
N VAL A 103 -7.25 -6.28 3.42
CA VAL A 103 -6.12 -7.12 3.85
C VAL A 103 -4.86 -6.73 3.09
N ALA A 104 -3.85 -6.24 3.81
CA ALA A 104 -2.53 -5.95 3.24
C ALA A 104 -1.56 -7.08 3.56
N CYS A 105 -0.90 -7.60 2.52
CA CYS A 105 0.01 -8.74 2.63
C CYS A 105 1.44 -8.36 2.27
N ASP A 106 2.40 -8.77 3.09
CA ASP A 106 3.83 -8.66 2.78
C ASP A 106 4.25 -9.70 1.72
N LEU A 107 3.87 -9.44 0.47
CA LEU A 107 4.13 -10.25 -0.73
C LEU A 107 4.41 -9.37 -1.95
N VAL A 108 4.87 -9.96 -3.05
CA VAL A 108 5.01 -9.26 -4.34
C VAL A 108 3.65 -8.95 -4.96
N ASN A 109 2.76 -9.94 -5.05
CA ASN A 109 1.40 -9.80 -5.60
C ASN A 109 0.53 -10.97 -5.15
N VAL A 110 -0.79 -10.83 -5.31
CA VAL A 110 -1.78 -11.88 -5.06
C VAL A 110 -2.70 -11.95 -6.28
N GLY A 111 -2.77 -13.10 -6.94
CA GLY A 111 -3.66 -13.31 -8.09
C GLY A 111 -5.12 -13.47 -7.68
N ARG A 112 -6.04 -13.14 -8.60
CA ARG A 112 -7.50 -13.25 -8.38
C ARG A 112 -7.92 -14.60 -7.82
N GLU A 113 -7.31 -15.70 -8.27
CA GLU A 113 -7.63 -17.04 -7.78
C GLU A 113 -7.40 -17.23 -6.27
N HIS A 114 -6.38 -16.57 -5.70
CA HIS A 114 -6.09 -16.61 -4.27
C HIS A 114 -7.04 -15.68 -3.50
N VAL A 115 -7.40 -14.53 -4.08
CA VAL A 115 -8.38 -13.61 -3.48
C VAL A 115 -9.76 -14.28 -3.39
N GLU A 116 -10.19 -14.97 -4.44
CA GLU A 116 -11.43 -15.74 -4.43
C GLU A 116 -11.39 -16.90 -3.43
N GLU A 117 -10.25 -17.57 -3.26
CA GLU A 117 -10.10 -18.59 -2.23
C GLU A 117 -10.20 -17.99 -0.80
N ILE A 118 -9.61 -16.82 -0.56
CA ILE A 118 -9.75 -16.09 0.71
C ILE A 118 -11.21 -15.73 0.95
N ARG A 119 -11.89 -15.14 -0.06
CA ARG A 119 -13.33 -14.80 0.01
C ARG A 119 -14.17 -16.02 0.35
N ARG A 120 -13.93 -17.17 -0.30
CA ARG A 120 -14.62 -18.43 0.00
C ARG A 120 -14.44 -18.89 1.45
N ARG A 121 -13.22 -18.81 2.00
CA ARG A 121 -12.95 -19.19 3.40
C ARG A 121 -13.62 -18.24 4.38
N VAL A 122 -13.56 -16.94 4.12
CA VAL A 122 -14.21 -15.91 4.94
C VAL A 122 -15.72 -16.07 4.96
N ALA A 123 -16.34 -16.36 3.81
CA ALA A 123 -17.80 -16.56 3.70
C ALA A 123 -18.33 -17.68 4.60
N ARG A 124 -17.54 -18.73 4.82
CA ARG A 124 -17.91 -19.85 5.71
C ARG A 124 -17.96 -19.44 7.18
N GLU A 125 -17.09 -18.51 7.57
CA GLU A 125 -16.92 -18.06 8.95
C GLU A 125 -17.76 -16.83 9.30
N LEU A 126 -18.13 -16.03 8.28
CA LEU A 126 -18.82 -14.75 8.41
C LEU A 126 -20.04 -14.69 7.45
N PRO A 127 -21.14 -15.39 7.74
CA PRO A 127 -22.31 -15.41 6.85
C PRO A 127 -22.99 -14.04 6.68
N ASP A 128 -22.81 -13.11 7.63
CA ASP A 128 -23.43 -11.77 7.62
C ASP A 128 -22.55 -10.68 6.97
N PHE A 129 -21.39 -11.08 6.43
CA PHE A 129 -20.48 -10.19 5.72
C PHE A 129 -20.55 -10.48 4.22
N ASP A 130 -20.79 -9.45 3.42
CA ASP A 130 -20.69 -9.59 1.97
C ASP A 130 -19.21 -9.69 1.56
N VAL A 131 -18.76 -10.89 1.19
CA VAL A 131 -17.37 -11.14 0.83
C VAL A 131 -16.93 -10.43 -0.46
N ALA A 132 -17.85 -9.91 -1.27
CA ALA A 132 -17.48 -9.01 -2.35
C ALA A 132 -16.83 -7.73 -1.79
N MET A 133 -17.20 -7.29 -0.58
CA MET A 133 -16.63 -6.14 0.12
C MET A 133 -15.26 -6.41 0.74
N LEU A 134 -14.65 -7.57 0.49
CA LEU A 134 -13.27 -7.88 0.86
C LEU A 134 -12.33 -7.52 -0.28
N SER A 135 -11.27 -6.77 0.03
CA SER A 135 -10.17 -6.49 -0.88
C SER A 135 -8.83 -6.90 -0.28
N VAL A 136 -7.94 -7.45 -1.11
CA VAL A 136 -6.59 -7.85 -0.74
C VAL A 136 -5.59 -7.04 -1.55
N ASN A 137 -4.60 -6.43 -0.91
CA ASN A 137 -3.49 -5.74 -1.56
C ASN A 137 -2.14 -6.29 -1.06
N THR A 138 -1.05 -5.81 -1.66
CA THR A 138 0.30 -6.19 -1.25
C THR A 138 1.22 -4.98 -1.03
N THR A 139 2.25 -5.18 -0.21
CA THR A 139 3.33 -4.19 -0.01
C THR A 139 4.36 -4.18 -1.14
N HIS A 140 4.28 -5.17 -2.04
CA HIS A 140 5.24 -5.41 -3.10
C HIS A 140 6.66 -5.69 -2.59
N THR A 141 6.80 -6.49 -1.53
CA THR A 141 8.12 -6.96 -1.06
C THR A 141 8.69 -8.04 -1.97
N HIS A 142 9.91 -7.81 -2.45
CA HIS A 142 10.66 -8.74 -3.32
C HIS A 142 11.48 -9.75 -2.52
N THR A 143 11.26 -9.86 -1.21
CA THR A 143 11.78 -10.92 -0.35
C THR A 143 10.65 -11.68 0.34
N GLY A 144 9.46 -11.69 -0.26
CA GLY A 144 8.33 -12.51 0.14
C GLY A 144 8.23 -13.83 -0.66
N PRO A 145 7.49 -14.82 -0.16
CA PRO A 145 7.21 -16.06 -0.88
C PRO A 145 6.50 -15.83 -2.23
N THR A 146 6.72 -16.72 -3.20
CA THR A 146 5.95 -16.72 -4.46
C THR A 146 4.61 -17.45 -4.32
N LEU A 147 3.56 -16.88 -4.91
CA LEU A 147 2.25 -17.50 -5.12
C LEU A 147 2.02 -17.98 -6.56
N THR A 148 2.98 -17.76 -7.46
CA THR A 148 2.79 -18.04 -8.90
C THR A 148 3.59 -19.27 -9.30
N ALA A 149 2.90 -20.37 -9.64
CA ALA A 149 3.50 -21.57 -10.20
C ALA A 149 4.06 -21.32 -11.60
N GLY A 150 5.11 -22.06 -11.98
CA GLY A 150 5.73 -21.98 -13.31
C GLY A 150 6.60 -20.73 -13.57
N VAL A 151 6.76 -19.84 -12.58
CA VAL A 151 7.70 -18.70 -12.68
C VAL A 151 9.15 -19.15 -12.51
N TYR A 152 9.37 -20.13 -11.64
CA TYR A 152 10.66 -20.77 -11.40
C TYR A 152 10.58 -22.27 -11.70
N LYS A 153 11.69 -22.99 -11.48
CA LYS A 153 11.70 -24.44 -11.54
C LYS A 153 10.81 -25.05 -10.45
N GLU A 154 10.53 -26.34 -10.57
CA GLU A 154 9.97 -27.11 -9.46
C GLU A 154 10.89 -26.99 -8.22
N PRO A 155 10.31 -26.80 -7.03
CA PRO A 155 11.10 -26.56 -5.83
C PRO A 155 11.99 -27.76 -5.49
N ASP A 156 13.21 -27.48 -5.03
CA ASP A 156 14.11 -28.52 -4.52
C ASP A 156 13.53 -29.19 -3.26
N PRO A 157 13.90 -30.44 -2.92
CA PRO A 157 13.41 -31.12 -1.72
C PRO A 157 13.61 -30.28 -0.45
N GLY A 158 12.53 -30.12 0.32
CA GLY A 158 12.53 -29.31 1.55
C GLY A 158 12.27 -27.81 1.33
N VAL A 159 12.26 -27.33 0.07
CA VAL A 159 11.85 -25.97 -0.28
C VAL A 159 10.35 -25.93 -0.55
N MET A 160 9.66 -25.00 0.07
CA MET A 160 8.26 -24.70 -0.20
C MET A 160 8.13 -24.01 -1.57
N GLY A 161 7.34 -24.61 -2.46
CA GLY A 161 6.93 -23.98 -3.72
C GLY A 161 5.58 -23.26 -3.62
N PRO A 162 5.17 -22.55 -4.68
CA PRO A 162 3.92 -21.79 -4.71
C PRO A 162 2.67 -22.65 -4.49
N LEU A 163 2.65 -23.88 -5.00
CA LEU A 163 1.51 -24.80 -4.83
C LEU A 163 1.30 -25.24 -3.38
N GLU A 164 2.38 -25.30 -2.59
CA GLU A 164 2.31 -25.59 -1.16
C GLU A 164 2.03 -24.33 -0.33
N TYR A 165 2.66 -23.20 -0.70
CA TYR A 165 2.50 -21.94 0.02
C TYR A 165 1.09 -21.35 -0.13
N ALA A 166 0.45 -21.49 -1.30
CA ALA A 166 -0.84 -20.86 -1.59
C ALA A 166 -1.96 -21.25 -0.61
N PRO A 167 -2.21 -22.54 -0.29
CA PRO A 167 -3.19 -22.93 0.72
C PRO A 167 -2.88 -22.40 2.13
N PHE A 168 -1.60 -22.38 2.52
CA PHE A 168 -1.13 -21.83 3.79
C PHE A 168 -1.40 -20.33 3.87
N PHE A 169 -1.05 -19.57 2.83
CA PHE A 169 -1.30 -18.15 2.72
C PHE A 169 -2.80 -17.84 2.79
N CYS A 170 -3.62 -18.52 1.98
CA CYS A 170 -5.07 -18.27 1.94
C CYS A 170 -5.73 -18.53 3.29
N ASP A 171 -5.26 -19.52 4.05
CA ASP A 171 -5.76 -19.81 5.41
C ASP A 171 -5.48 -18.65 6.36
N ARG A 172 -4.23 -18.21 6.39
CA ARG A 172 -3.75 -17.16 7.28
C ARG A 172 -4.36 -15.80 6.95
N ALA A 173 -4.49 -15.47 5.66
CA ALA A 173 -5.13 -14.24 5.21
C ALA A 173 -6.64 -14.23 5.54
N ALA A 174 -7.35 -15.35 5.31
CA ALA A 174 -8.75 -15.48 5.71
C ALA A 174 -8.91 -15.39 7.24
N LYS A 175 -8.00 -16.01 8.01
CA LYS A 175 -7.98 -15.91 9.47
C LYS A 175 -7.81 -14.45 9.93
N ALA A 176 -6.89 -13.69 9.33
CA ALA A 176 -6.73 -12.27 9.64
C ALA A 176 -8.02 -11.49 9.37
N ALA A 177 -8.65 -11.68 8.21
CA ALA A 177 -9.93 -11.06 7.86
C ALA A 177 -11.04 -11.39 8.88
N VAL A 178 -11.20 -12.66 9.23
CA VAL A 178 -12.21 -13.13 10.20
C VAL A 178 -11.96 -12.54 11.60
N GLN A 179 -10.70 -12.53 12.05
CA GLN A 179 -10.33 -11.95 13.35
C GLN A 179 -10.59 -10.45 13.38
N ALA A 180 -10.17 -9.71 12.36
CA ALA A 180 -10.42 -8.26 12.27
C ALA A 180 -11.92 -7.96 12.26
N TRP A 181 -12.71 -8.73 11.51
CA TRP A 181 -14.16 -8.60 11.51
C TRP A 181 -14.72 -8.83 12.93
N LYS A 182 -14.44 -9.98 13.55
CA LYS A 182 -14.97 -10.28 14.91
C LYS A 182 -14.50 -9.30 15.98
N ALA A 183 -13.38 -8.61 15.77
CA ALA A 183 -12.80 -7.63 16.70
C ALA A 183 -13.32 -6.18 16.54
N ARG A 184 -14.27 -5.91 15.63
CA ARG A 184 -14.78 -4.55 15.40
C ARG A 184 -15.37 -3.90 16.66
N GLN A 185 -14.89 -2.70 16.98
CA GLN A 185 -15.39 -1.86 18.08
C GLN A 185 -15.71 -0.45 17.57
N PRO A 186 -16.59 0.32 18.25
CA PRO A 186 -16.81 1.72 17.91
C PRO A 186 -15.49 2.50 17.89
N ALA A 187 -15.29 3.32 16.86
CA ALA A 187 -14.04 4.01 16.60
C ALA A 187 -14.29 5.37 15.95
N ALA A 188 -13.28 6.23 15.98
CA ALA A 188 -13.25 7.47 15.20
C ALA A 188 -12.17 7.40 14.11
N LEU A 189 -12.36 8.19 13.06
CA LEU A 189 -11.45 8.34 11.94
C LEU A 189 -10.93 9.78 11.91
N SER A 190 -9.65 9.96 11.61
CA SER A 190 -9.12 11.26 11.18
C SER A 190 -8.13 11.06 10.04
N ARG A 191 -8.13 11.96 9.08
CA ARG A 191 -7.11 11.97 8.02
C ARG A 191 -6.02 12.99 8.27
N ALA A 192 -4.84 12.74 7.71
CA ALA A 192 -3.79 13.74 7.58
C ALA A 192 -2.95 13.47 6.34
N LEU A 193 -2.26 14.51 5.86
CA LEU A 193 -1.28 14.43 4.78
C LEU A 193 0.10 14.78 5.36
N GLY A 194 1.04 13.85 5.21
CA GLY A 194 2.46 14.11 5.43
C GLY A 194 3.20 14.16 4.10
N HIS A 195 4.52 14.34 4.18
CA HIS A 195 5.41 14.15 3.03
C HIS A 195 6.63 13.34 3.44
N ALA A 196 7.04 12.41 2.58
CA ALA A 196 8.25 11.61 2.75
C ALA A 196 8.86 11.25 1.38
N ALA A 197 10.13 11.55 1.17
CA ALA A 197 10.86 11.18 -0.05
C ALA A 197 11.25 9.70 -0.03
N VAL A 198 10.34 8.84 -0.50
CA VAL A 198 10.46 7.38 -0.44
C VAL A 198 10.52 6.73 -1.83
N GLY A 199 9.63 7.11 -2.74
CA GLY A 199 9.63 6.65 -4.12
C GLY A 199 10.30 7.67 -5.02
N PHE A 200 11.16 7.17 -5.90
CA PHE A 200 11.82 7.94 -6.95
C PHE A 200 11.64 7.23 -8.29
N ASN A 201 11.44 8.02 -9.35
CA ASN A 201 11.27 7.48 -10.68
C ASN A 201 12.52 6.68 -11.09
N ARG A 202 12.30 5.45 -11.53
CA ARG A 202 13.37 4.49 -11.83
C ARG A 202 13.71 4.39 -13.31
N ILE A 203 13.19 5.27 -14.16
CA ILE A 203 13.38 5.20 -15.60
C ILE A 203 14.17 6.45 -16.06
N ALA A 204 15.42 6.24 -16.46
CA ALA A 204 16.26 7.28 -17.03
C ALA A 204 16.01 7.42 -18.53
N THR A 205 16.04 8.65 -19.03
CA THR A 205 15.87 9.01 -20.44
C THR A 205 17.14 9.65 -21.00
N TYR A 206 17.42 9.40 -22.28
CA TYR A 206 18.62 9.87 -22.96
C TYR A 206 18.29 10.71 -24.21
N ALA A 207 19.28 11.45 -24.71
CA ALA A 207 19.09 12.41 -25.81
C ALA A 207 18.68 11.77 -27.14
N ASP A 208 18.90 10.45 -27.31
CA ASP A 208 18.45 9.67 -28.46
C ASP A 208 16.97 9.23 -28.38
N GLY A 209 16.28 9.60 -27.29
CA GLY A 209 14.89 9.24 -27.03
C GLY A 209 14.70 7.87 -26.37
N SER A 210 15.78 7.14 -26.09
CA SER A 210 15.70 5.85 -25.38
C SER A 210 15.47 6.02 -23.88
N SER A 211 14.76 5.06 -23.28
CA SER A 211 14.54 4.96 -21.84
C SER A 211 15.07 3.66 -21.27
N GLN A 212 15.60 3.70 -20.03
CA GLN A 212 16.14 2.53 -19.35
C GLN A 212 15.78 2.52 -17.86
N MET A 213 15.19 1.41 -17.41
CA MET A 213 15.01 1.18 -15.97
C MET A 213 16.37 1.05 -15.28
N TYR A 214 16.55 1.78 -14.19
CA TYR A 214 17.81 1.90 -13.46
C TYR A 214 18.99 2.34 -14.34
N GLY A 215 18.70 3.14 -15.38
CA GLY A 215 19.71 3.69 -16.29
C GLY A 215 20.72 4.58 -15.58
N ASN A 216 21.88 4.77 -16.22
CA ASN A 216 22.97 5.55 -15.65
C ASN A 216 22.73 7.05 -15.85
N SER A 217 22.51 7.76 -14.75
CA SER A 217 22.29 9.21 -14.67
C SER A 217 23.58 10.05 -14.77
N ASP A 218 24.76 9.41 -14.69
CA ASP A 218 26.06 10.10 -14.84
C ASP A 218 26.53 10.17 -16.32
N ARG A 219 25.74 9.64 -17.26
CA ARG A 219 26.05 9.73 -18.70
C ARG A 219 25.90 11.15 -19.22
N ALA A 220 26.75 11.55 -20.15
CA ALA A 220 26.72 12.89 -20.77
C ALA A 220 25.43 13.17 -21.57
N ASP A 221 24.77 12.12 -22.07
CA ASP A 221 23.51 12.21 -22.82
C ASP A 221 22.26 11.93 -21.97
N PHE A 222 22.40 11.82 -20.64
CA PHE A 222 21.27 11.76 -19.72
C PHE A 222 20.48 13.07 -19.79
N VAL A 223 19.17 12.96 -20.05
CA VAL A 223 18.27 14.11 -20.18
C VAL A 223 17.47 14.32 -18.88
N GLY A 224 17.06 13.23 -18.24
CA GLY A 224 16.24 13.28 -17.04
C GLY A 224 15.56 11.96 -16.75
N LEU A 225 14.74 11.94 -15.69
CA LEU A 225 13.86 10.82 -15.38
C LEU A 225 12.57 10.94 -16.19
N GLU A 226 12.00 9.80 -16.58
CA GLU A 226 10.83 9.78 -17.45
C GLU A 226 9.60 10.36 -16.75
N GLY A 227 9.31 9.92 -15.53
CA GLY A 227 8.19 10.41 -14.71
C GLY A 227 8.63 11.31 -13.57
N GLY A 228 7.64 11.88 -12.88
CA GLY A 228 7.87 12.56 -11.61
C GLY A 228 7.93 11.59 -10.43
N ASP A 229 8.04 12.16 -9.24
CA ASP A 229 8.01 11.47 -7.96
C ASP A 229 6.76 11.89 -7.18
N ASP A 230 6.21 11.01 -6.34
CA ASP A 230 5.11 11.33 -5.41
C ASP A 230 5.63 11.11 -3.98
N HIS A 231 5.89 12.23 -3.31
CA HIS A 231 6.33 12.27 -1.92
C HIS A 231 5.17 12.45 -0.94
N GLY A 232 3.92 12.43 -1.43
CA GLY A 232 2.74 12.44 -0.59
C GLY A 232 2.69 11.21 0.31
N LEU A 233 2.43 11.43 1.59
CA LEU A 233 2.19 10.39 2.57
C LEU A 233 0.75 10.53 3.05
N GLU A 234 -0.15 9.77 2.44
CA GLU A 234 -1.56 9.81 2.79
C GLU A 234 -1.82 8.91 4.00
N LEU A 235 -2.43 9.48 5.04
CA LEU A 235 -2.59 8.84 6.33
C LEU A 235 -4.04 8.87 6.80
N LEU A 236 -4.52 7.72 7.27
CA LEU A 236 -5.72 7.63 8.09
C LEU A 236 -5.35 7.13 9.47
N PHE A 237 -5.80 7.83 10.51
CA PHE A 237 -5.63 7.44 11.90
C PHE A 237 -6.98 6.99 12.45
N LEU A 238 -6.97 5.84 13.13
CA LEU A 238 -8.16 5.22 13.69
C LEU A 238 -8.05 5.21 15.21
N TRP A 239 -9.07 5.69 15.90
CA TRP A 239 -9.05 5.91 17.35
C TRP A 239 -10.08 5.02 18.04
N ASP A 240 -9.73 4.47 19.21
CA ASP A 240 -10.68 3.71 20.03
C ASP A 240 -11.59 4.62 20.87
N ARG A 241 -12.54 4.02 21.61
CA ARG A 241 -13.48 4.75 22.47
C ARG A 241 -12.82 5.46 23.66
N GLN A 242 -11.55 5.21 23.93
CA GLN A 242 -10.76 5.88 24.95
C GLN A 242 -9.86 6.95 24.33
N ASP A 243 -10.13 7.37 23.09
CA ASP A 243 -9.38 8.38 22.36
C ASP A 243 -7.92 8.03 22.10
N ARG A 244 -7.58 6.73 22.20
CA ARG A 244 -6.23 6.21 21.94
C ARG A 244 -6.12 5.77 20.50
N LEU A 245 -4.93 5.94 19.92
CA LEU A 245 -4.66 5.46 18.59
C LEU A 245 -4.75 3.93 18.56
N SER A 246 -5.62 3.40 17.70
CA SER A 246 -5.71 1.96 17.43
C SER A 246 -4.82 1.59 16.25
N GLY A 247 -4.82 2.36 15.17
CA GLY A 247 -4.01 2.02 14.00
C GLY A 247 -3.88 3.15 13.00
N ILE A 248 -2.95 2.97 12.07
CA ILE A 248 -2.60 3.92 11.02
C ILE A 248 -2.65 3.20 9.68
N VAL A 249 -3.40 3.74 8.72
CA VAL A 249 -3.28 3.39 7.31
C VAL A 249 -2.21 4.30 6.70
N VAL A 250 -1.24 3.70 6.03
CA VAL A 250 -0.07 4.40 5.46
C VAL A 250 0.00 4.13 3.97
N ASN A 251 -0.26 5.15 3.14
CA ASN A 251 -0.21 5.04 1.69
C ASN A 251 0.92 5.86 1.08
N ILE A 252 1.83 5.18 0.37
CA ILE A 252 3.02 5.78 -0.26
C ILE A 252 3.23 5.26 -1.68
N ALA A 253 3.77 6.09 -2.56
CA ALA A 253 4.11 5.72 -3.94
C ALA A 253 5.50 5.06 -4.03
N CYS A 254 5.74 4.00 -3.25
CA CYS A 254 6.98 3.24 -3.32
C CYS A 254 6.74 1.75 -3.04
N PRO A 255 7.15 0.84 -3.94
CA PRO A 255 7.17 -0.57 -3.63
C PRO A 255 8.26 -0.90 -2.59
N SER A 256 8.07 -1.95 -1.79
CA SER A 256 9.01 -2.30 -0.72
C SER A 256 10.17 -3.17 -1.23
N GLN A 257 11.06 -2.55 -2.01
CA GLN A 257 12.12 -3.18 -2.81
C GLN A 257 13.56 -2.80 -2.38
N VAL A 258 13.78 -2.41 -1.13
CA VAL A 258 15.14 -2.06 -0.69
C VAL A 258 16.02 -3.31 -0.69
N VAL A 259 15.55 -4.40 -0.09
CA VAL A 259 16.30 -5.66 0.04
C VAL A 259 15.94 -6.69 -1.04
N GLU A 260 15.47 -6.23 -2.20
CA GLU A 260 14.88 -7.05 -3.29
C GLU A 260 15.72 -8.21 -3.83
N GLY A 261 17.04 -8.20 -3.61
CA GLY A 261 17.99 -9.22 -4.10
C GLY A 261 18.42 -10.26 -3.06
N GLN A 262 18.00 -10.12 -1.80
CA GLN A 262 18.51 -10.92 -0.68
C GLN A 262 17.88 -12.33 -0.63
N ARG A 263 18.45 -13.24 0.19
CA ARG A 263 17.99 -14.63 0.32
C ARG A 263 17.40 -14.95 1.70
N TYR A 264 16.90 -13.94 2.39
CA TYR A 264 16.05 -14.07 3.58
C TYR A 264 14.62 -13.61 3.28
N LEU A 265 13.70 -13.95 4.19
CA LEU A 265 12.35 -13.39 4.20
C LEU A 265 12.36 -12.03 4.90
N SER A 266 11.67 -11.05 4.32
CA SER A 266 11.52 -9.72 4.91
C SER A 266 10.27 -9.01 4.42
N ALA A 267 9.57 -8.33 5.34
CA ALA A 267 8.58 -7.29 5.03
C ALA A 267 9.22 -5.99 4.48
N ASP A 268 10.54 -5.99 4.25
CA ASP A 268 11.33 -4.84 3.81
C ASP A 268 11.12 -3.67 4.80
N PHE A 269 11.06 -2.41 4.35
CA PHE A 269 10.94 -1.26 5.24
C PHE A 269 9.67 -1.25 6.10
N TRP A 270 8.64 -2.05 5.78
CA TRP A 270 7.44 -2.15 6.61
C TRP A 270 7.68 -2.82 7.96
N GLY A 271 8.70 -3.69 8.06
CA GLY A 271 9.16 -4.23 9.34
C GLY A 271 9.55 -3.14 10.33
N PRO A 272 10.63 -2.37 10.07
CA PRO A 272 11.06 -1.29 10.94
C PRO A 272 10.03 -0.14 11.06
N VAL A 273 9.17 0.11 10.06
CA VAL A 273 8.05 1.07 10.23
C VAL A 273 7.11 0.62 11.36
N ARG A 274 6.72 -0.67 11.38
CA ARG A 274 5.84 -1.21 12.43
C ARG A 274 6.49 -1.11 13.80
N GLU A 275 7.77 -1.48 13.92
CA GLU A 275 8.54 -1.37 15.17
C GLU A 275 8.54 0.06 15.71
N GLU A 276 8.89 1.04 14.85
CA GLU A 276 9.01 2.43 15.28
C GLU A 276 7.65 3.09 15.57
N VAL A 277 6.59 2.76 14.81
CA VAL A 277 5.23 3.21 15.13
C VAL A 277 4.79 2.66 16.49
N GLN A 278 5.01 1.37 16.75
CA GLN A 278 4.67 0.75 18.03
C GLN A 278 5.47 1.34 19.19
N ARG A 279 6.76 1.60 18.97
CA ARG A 279 7.62 2.26 19.96
C ARG A 279 7.15 3.68 20.32
N LEU A 280 6.64 4.44 19.33
CA LEU A 280 6.21 5.82 19.51
C LEU A 280 4.79 5.96 20.04
N TYR A 281 3.88 5.10 19.60
CA TYR A 281 2.43 5.27 19.82
C TYR A 281 1.79 4.13 20.62
N GLY A 282 2.53 3.07 20.92
CA GLY A 282 2.12 1.94 21.74
C GLY A 282 2.12 0.60 20.99
N GLU A 283 2.44 -0.48 21.69
CA GLU A 283 2.59 -1.85 21.13
C GLU A 283 1.33 -2.40 20.46
N ARG A 284 0.16 -1.81 20.76
CA ARG A 284 -1.13 -2.20 20.18
C ARG A 284 -1.53 -1.38 18.95
N VAL A 285 -0.66 -0.49 18.46
CA VAL A 285 -0.94 0.29 17.26
C VAL A 285 -0.68 -0.54 16.01
N TRP A 286 -1.72 -0.76 15.21
CA TRP A 286 -1.62 -1.44 13.92
C TRP A 286 -1.13 -0.50 12.81
N VAL A 287 -0.35 -1.03 11.87
CA VAL A 287 0.04 -0.33 10.63
C VAL A 287 -0.54 -1.11 9.45
N TYR A 288 -1.40 -0.47 8.68
CA TYR A 288 -1.92 -0.99 7.42
C TYR A 288 -1.16 -0.37 6.25
N PRO A 289 -0.22 -1.10 5.63
CA PRO A 289 0.55 -0.56 4.51
C PRO A 289 -0.25 -0.58 3.20
N MET A 290 -0.11 0.46 2.39
CA MET A 290 -0.67 0.54 1.05
C MET A 290 0.37 1.10 0.09
N VAL A 291 0.64 0.37 -1.00
CA VAL A 291 1.41 0.93 -2.11
C VAL A 291 0.46 1.70 -3.04
N SER A 292 0.79 2.97 -3.29
CA SER A 292 0.08 3.83 -4.23
C SER A 292 0.51 3.54 -5.68
N ALA A 293 0.18 4.43 -6.62
CA ALA A 293 0.67 4.31 -8.00
C ALA A 293 2.21 4.41 -8.02
N ALA A 294 2.89 3.28 -8.19
CA ALA A 294 4.33 3.18 -8.01
C ALA A 294 5.03 2.27 -9.03
N GLY A 295 4.40 1.96 -10.16
CA GLY A 295 4.95 1.04 -11.17
C GLY A 295 6.25 1.52 -11.84
N ASP A 296 6.47 2.83 -11.86
CA ASP A 296 7.69 3.47 -12.34
C ASP A 296 8.54 4.05 -11.20
N GLN A 297 8.26 3.69 -9.95
CA GLN A 297 8.95 4.18 -8.76
C GLN A 297 9.81 3.07 -8.13
N SER A 298 10.85 3.47 -7.42
CA SER A 298 11.71 2.59 -6.61
C SER A 298 12.24 3.33 -5.38
N PRO A 299 12.76 2.64 -4.36
CA PRO A 299 13.42 3.28 -3.22
C PRO A 299 14.82 3.83 -3.56
N ARG A 300 15.13 4.10 -4.85
CA ARG A 300 16.47 4.47 -5.31
C ARG A 300 16.45 5.84 -5.98
N ASP A 301 17.10 6.82 -5.39
CA ASP A 301 17.44 8.06 -6.08
C ASP A 301 18.56 7.77 -7.10
N LEU A 302 18.20 7.71 -8.38
CA LEU A 302 19.16 7.47 -9.46
C LEU A 302 20.12 8.63 -9.65
N VAL A 303 19.74 9.87 -9.36
CA VAL A 303 20.56 11.07 -9.58
C VAL A 303 21.60 11.23 -8.47
N ARG A 304 21.26 10.86 -7.23
CA ARG A 304 22.17 10.92 -6.07
C ARG A 304 22.72 9.56 -5.66
N ARG A 305 22.67 8.57 -6.56
CA ARG A 305 23.09 7.19 -6.29
C ARG A 305 24.50 7.15 -5.70
N GLY A 306 24.62 6.63 -4.47
CA GLY A 306 25.90 6.50 -3.77
C GLY A 306 26.52 7.83 -3.28
N ARG A 307 25.75 8.92 -3.28
CA ARG A 307 26.21 10.28 -2.90
C ARG A 307 25.54 10.78 -1.61
N GLY A 308 25.65 10.00 -0.53
CA GLY A 308 25.31 10.44 0.84
C GLY A 308 24.17 9.70 1.53
N GLU A 309 23.44 8.84 0.83
CA GLU A 309 22.46 7.93 1.43
C GLU A 309 23.08 6.55 1.73
N PRO A 310 22.56 5.81 2.73
CA PRO A 310 22.88 4.40 2.89
C PRO A 310 22.56 3.61 1.62
N ASP A 311 23.20 2.47 1.43
CA ASP A 311 22.92 1.63 0.27
C ASP A 311 21.48 1.12 0.30
N MET A 312 20.67 1.57 -0.65
CA MET A 312 19.28 1.15 -0.87
C MET A 312 19.18 -0.30 -1.42
N ARG A 313 20.23 -1.13 -1.24
CA ARG A 313 20.24 -2.60 -1.40
C ARG A 313 20.46 -3.36 -0.09
N SER A 314 20.51 -2.63 1.03
CA SER A 314 20.97 -3.13 2.32
C SER A 314 20.02 -2.76 3.46
N GLU A 315 20.18 -3.41 4.62
CA GLU A 315 19.39 -3.10 5.82
C GLU A 315 19.51 -1.64 6.29
N PRO A 316 20.69 -0.99 6.25
CA PRO A 316 20.78 0.45 6.49
C PRO A 316 19.84 1.30 5.62
N GLY A 317 19.74 1.01 4.32
CA GLY A 317 18.80 1.68 3.42
C GLY A 317 17.34 1.42 3.80
N MET A 318 17.05 0.19 4.22
CA MET A 318 15.69 -0.21 4.63
C MET A 318 15.26 0.54 5.90
N ARG A 319 16.16 0.72 6.87
CA ARG A 319 15.91 1.52 8.08
C ARG A 319 15.80 3.01 7.77
N GLU A 320 16.57 3.51 6.81
CA GLU A 320 16.46 4.90 6.34
C GLU A 320 15.09 5.18 5.71
N MET A 321 14.58 4.26 4.89
CA MET A 321 13.23 4.34 4.33
C MET A 321 12.16 4.36 5.42
N ALA A 322 12.25 3.47 6.41
CA ALA A 322 11.35 3.46 7.55
C ALA A 322 11.40 4.78 8.34
N ARG A 323 12.60 5.33 8.58
CA ARG A 323 12.79 6.60 9.27
C ARG A 323 12.08 7.75 8.55
N ARG A 324 12.16 7.82 7.21
CA ARG A 324 11.45 8.85 6.41
C ARG A 324 9.95 8.75 6.57
N ILE A 325 9.40 7.54 6.46
CA ILE A 325 7.97 7.28 6.60
C ILE A 325 7.51 7.68 8.01
N VAL A 326 8.20 7.20 9.04
CA VAL A 326 7.85 7.46 10.45
C VAL A 326 7.94 8.95 10.78
N ASN A 327 8.93 9.67 10.25
CA ASN A 327 9.00 11.12 10.43
C ASN A 327 7.80 11.84 9.80
N GLY A 328 7.36 11.41 8.61
CA GLY A 328 6.14 11.92 7.99
C GLY A 328 4.89 11.61 8.82
N VAL A 329 4.78 10.39 9.36
CA VAL A 329 3.70 10.00 10.29
C VAL A 329 3.69 10.90 11.53
N ARG A 330 4.86 11.13 12.14
CA ARG A 330 5.00 11.99 13.32
C ARG A 330 4.57 13.41 13.05
N HIS A 331 4.99 13.97 11.92
CA HIS A 331 4.59 15.33 11.54
C HIS A 331 3.08 15.44 11.33
N ALA A 332 2.46 14.44 10.69
CA ALA A 332 1.04 14.41 10.42
C ALA A 332 0.17 14.11 11.65
N TYR A 333 0.72 13.42 12.66
CA TYR A 333 0.00 12.98 13.86
C TYR A 333 -0.65 14.15 14.61
N ASP A 334 0.05 15.28 14.75
CA ASP A 334 -0.46 16.45 15.47
C ASP A 334 -1.75 16.99 14.83
N THR A 335 -1.81 17.02 13.50
CA THR A 335 -3.03 17.44 12.77
C THR A 335 -4.15 16.43 12.90
N ALA A 336 -3.82 15.13 12.85
CA ALA A 336 -4.79 14.04 12.95
C ALA A 336 -5.55 14.04 14.29
N GLN A 337 -4.89 14.41 15.40
CA GLN A 337 -5.53 14.43 16.71
C GLN A 337 -6.74 15.38 16.78
N SER A 338 -6.73 16.47 16.01
CA SER A 338 -7.76 17.51 16.04
C SER A 338 -8.96 17.24 15.10
N GLY A 339 -8.82 16.32 14.15
CA GLY A 339 -9.79 16.08 13.06
C GLY A 339 -10.58 14.78 13.18
N ARG A 340 -10.92 14.35 14.41
CA ARG A 340 -11.60 13.07 14.65
C ARG A 340 -13.09 13.15 14.32
N ASP A 341 -13.56 12.19 13.57
CA ASP A 341 -14.97 11.97 13.21
C ASP A 341 -15.38 10.58 13.71
N ASP A 342 -16.33 10.52 14.63
CA ASP A 342 -16.87 9.28 15.22
C ASP A 342 -18.02 8.67 14.38
N ASN A 343 -18.50 9.41 13.38
CA ASN A 343 -19.55 8.98 12.48
C ASN A 343 -19.25 9.41 11.03
N PRO A 344 -18.08 9.04 10.47
CA PRO A 344 -17.74 9.38 9.10
C PRO A 344 -18.73 8.71 8.14
N VAL A 345 -19.17 9.46 7.13
CA VAL A 345 -19.94 8.89 6.02
C VAL A 345 -19.12 7.76 5.40
N PHE A 346 -19.64 6.55 5.46
CA PHE A 346 -19.01 5.37 4.90
C PHE A 346 -19.81 4.83 3.71
N ARG A 347 -19.17 4.75 2.54
CA ARG A 347 -19.69 4.03 1.38
C ARG A 347 -18.62 3.09 0.85
N HIS A 348 -19.03 1.94 0.33
CA HIS A 348 -18.17 1.05 -0.43
C HIS A 348 -18.88 0.71 -1.74
N TYR A 349 -18.28 1.15 -2.84
CA TYR A 349 -18.74 0.91 -4.20
C TYR A 349 -17.82 -0.10 -4.87
N ILE A 350 -18.42 -1.06 -5.59
CA ILE A 350 -17.69 -2.05 -6.37
C ILE A 350 -18.26 -2.06 -7.78
N GLU A 351 -17.38 -2.06 -8.77
CA GLU A 351 -17.74 -2.20 -10.18
C GLU A 351 -16.78 -3.18 -10.86
N ARG A 352 -17.33 -4.13 -11.63
CA ARG A 352 -16.51 -4.93 -12.54
C ARG A 352 -16.27 -4.13 -13.82
N LEU A 353 -15.03 -3.71 -14.03
CA LEU A 353 -14.61 -2.98 -15.22
C LEU A 353 -14.06 -3.95 -16.26
N GLU A 354 -14.41 -3.70 -17.52
CA GLU A 354 -13.78 -4.33 -18.69
C GLU A 354 -12.87 -3.28 -19.35
N LEU A 355 -11.56 -3.43 -19.16
CA LEU A 355 -10.57 -2.53 -19.73
C LEU A 355 -10.11 -3.04 -21.11
N PRO A 356 -9.92 -2.18 -22.12
CA PRO A 356 -9.26 -2.57 -23.35
C PRO A 356 -7.89 -3.21 -23.07
N ALA A 357 -7.71 -4.48 -23.44
CA ALA A 357 -6.40 -5.13 -23.31
C ALA A 357 -5.45 -4.58 -24.39
N ARG A 358 -4.15 -4.53 -24.08
CA ARG A 358 -3.15 -4.19 -25.09
C ARG A 358 -3.03 -5.35 -26.06
N ARG A 359 -3.13 -5.08 -27.35
CA ARG A 359 -2.89 -6.09 -28.38
C ARG A 359 -1.40 -6.26 -28.63
N VAL A 360 -0.99 -7.48 -28.92
CA VAL A 360 0.35 -7.79 -29.42
C VAL A 360 0.35 -7.48 -30.91
N THR A 361 1.27 -6.62 -31.34
CA THR A 361 1.45 -6.29 -32.76
C THR A 361 2.21 -7.39 -33.51
N ASP A 362 2.11 -7.41 -34.84
CA ASP A 362 2.88 -8.35 -35.67
C ASP A 362 4.39 -8.21 -35.46
N ALA A 363 4.88 -6.98 -35.29
CA ALA A 363 6.29 -6.70 -35.02
C ALA A 363 6.74 -7.23 -33.65
N GLU A 364 5.94 -7.00 -32.61
CA GLU A 364 6.22 -7.53 -31.26
C GLU A 364 6.20 -9.08 -31.24
N ALA A 365 5.27 -9.69 -31.97
CA ALA A 365 5.22 -11.15 -32.12
C ALA A 365 6.42 -11.69 -32.89
N ALA A 366 6.84 -11.01 -33.96
CA ALA A 366 8.04 -11.38 -34.73
C ALA A 366 9.31 -11.29 -33.87
N GLU A 367 9.48 -10.21 -33.09
CA GLU A 367 10.62 -10.07 -32.19
C GLU A 367 10.60 -11.13 -31.07
N ALA A 368 9.42 -11.44 -30.52
CA ALA A 368 9.30 -12.51 -29.53
C ALA A 368 9.67 -13.89 -30.11
N ARG A 369 9.26 -14.20 -31.35
CA ARG A 369 9.67 -15.44 -32.04
C ARG A 369 11.17 -15.50 -32.28
N LYS A 370 11.78 -14.38 -32.69
CA LYS A 370 13.24 -14.28 -32.85
C LYS A 370 13.97 -14.51 -31.53
N GLU A 371 13.46 -13.94 -30.43
CA GLU A 371 14.03 -14.15 -29.09
C GLU A 371 13.90 -15.60 -28.63
N LEU A 372 12.78 -16.27 -28.91
CA LEU A 372 12.63 -17.71 -28.67
C LEU A 372 13.70 -18.51 -29.43
N THR A 373 13.91 -18.24 -30.72
CA THR A 373 14.95 -18.90 -31.51
C THR A 373 16.34 -18.62 -30.97
N ARG A 374 16.63 -17.38 -30.57
CA ARG A 374 17.94 -17.00 -30.01
C ARG A 374 18.23 -17.75 -28.71
N LEU A 375 17.27 -17.82 -27.80
CA LEU A 375 17.43 -18.44 -26.48
C LEU A 375 17.56 -19.96 -26.55
N THR A 376 16.98 -20.61 -27.56
CA THR A 376 17.05 -22.07 -27.73
C THR A 376 18.17 -22.52 -28.68
N ALA A 377 18.88 -21.59 -29.34
CA ALA A 377 19.91 -21.92 -30.32
C ALA A 377 21.09 -22.72 -29.73
N SER A 378 21.42 -22.51 -28.45
CA SER A 378 22.53 -23.18 -27.76
C SER A 378 22.11 -24.45 -27.01
N GLY A 379 20.87 -24.92 -27.16
CA GLY A 379 20.32 -26.08 -26.45
C GLY A 379 19.45 -25.71 -25.26
N ASP A 380 19.44 -26.58 -24.24
CA ASP A 380 18.53 -26.46 -23.09
C ASP A 380 18.83 -25.22 -22.24
N VAL A 381 17.78 -24.49 -21.89
CA VAL A 381 17.86 -23.31 -21.01
C VAL A 381 17.75 -23.76 -19.55
N GLN A 382 18.73 -23.37 -18.73
CA GLN A 382 18.75 -23.73 -17.30
C GLN A 382 17.47 -23.26 -16.58
N PRO A 383 16.69 -24.17 -15.95
CA PRO A 383 15.50 -23.79 -15.19
C PRO A 383 15.81 -22.82 -14.06
N GLY A 384 14.91 -21.85 -13.84
CA GLY A 384 15.08 -20.81 -12.81
C GLY A 384 16.16 -19.76 -13.13
N SER A 385 16.81 -19.81 -14.29
CA SER A 385 17.75 -18.77 -14.74
C SER A 385 17.04 -17.54 -15.32
N TYR A 386 17.81 -16.46 -15.51
CA TYR A 386 17.35 -15.28 -16.23
C TYR A 386 16.86 -15.63 -17.65
N ASP A 387 17.60 -16.45 -18.38
CA ASP A 387 17.25 -16.86 -19.73
C ASP A 387 15.95 -17.68 -19.75
N ALA A 388 15.69 -18.51 -18.72
CA ALA A 388 14.41 -19.21 -18.59
C ALA A 388 13.24 -18.23 -18.41
N ALA A 389 13.45 -17.14 -17.65
CA ALA A 389 12.44 -16.10 -17.52
C ALA A 389 12.22 -15.33 -18.84
N MET A 390 13.28 -15.02 -19.59
CA MET A 390 13.14 -14.37 -20.90
C MET A 390 12.44 -15.30 -21.91
N LEU A 391 12.77 -16.59 -21.91
CA LEU A 391 12.13 -17.60 -22.75
C LEU A 391 10.63 -17.69 -22.48
N ARG A 392 10.23 -17.78 -21.20
CA ARG A 392 8.82 -17.78 -20.80
C ARG A 392 8.10 -16.52 -21.25
N ARG A 393 8.72 -15.35 -21.08
CA ARG A 393 8.13 -14.06 -21.47
C ARG A 393 7.94 -13.96 -22.98
N ALA A 394 8.93 -14.37 -23.77
CA ALA A 394 8.81 -14.40 -25.23
C ALA A 394 7.70 -15.37 -25.67
N ARG A 395 7.59 -16.54 -25.02
CA ARG A 395 6.51 -17.50 -25.27
C ARG A 395 5.12 -16.92 -24.96
N ASP A 396 4.96 -16.30 -23.79
CA ASP A 396 3.71 -15.64 -23.37
C ASP A 396 3.25 -14.57 -24.39
N VAL A 397 4.18 -13.82 -24.98
CA VAL A 397 3.85 -12.84 -26.04
C VAL A 397 3.35 -13.52 -27.31
N VAL A 398 3.98 -14.61 -27.74
CA VAL A 398 3.57 -15.38 -28.92
C VAL A 398 2.20 -16.03 -28.71
N GLU A 399 2.00 -16.69 -27.58
CA GLU A 399 0.72 -17.33 -27.22
C GLU A 399 -0.41 -16.29 -27.16
N ARG A 400 -0.14 -15.13 -26.56
CA ARG A 400 -1.10 -14.02 -26.53
C ARG A 400 -1.41 -13.47 -27.93
N TYR A 401 -0.41 -13.35 -28.80
CA TYR A 401 -0.64 -12.94 -30.19
C TYR A 401 -1.54 -13.91 -30.95
N GLU A 402 -1.38 -15.22 -30.72
CA GLU A 402 -2.18 -16.27 -31.35
C GLU A 402 -3.59 -16.35 -30.77
N ALA A 403 -3.78 -16.03 -29.48
CA ALA A 403 -5.05 -16.14 -28.77
C ALA A 403 -5.88 -14.83 -28.68
N GLN A 404 -5.30 -13.65 -28.96
CA GLN A 404 -5.91 -12.34 -28.63
C GLN A 404 -7.24 -12.02 -29.35
N GLY A 405 -7.58 -12.70 -30.45
CA GLY A 405 -8.80 -12.43 -31.21
C GLY A 405 -8.94 -10.96 -31.65
N SER A 406 -10.19 -10.50 -31.86
CA SER A 406 -10.49 -9.15 -32.35
C SER A 406 -10.78 -8.11 -31.25
N SER A 407 -11.18 -8.54 -30.06
CA SER A 407 -11.73 -7.66 -29.00
C SER A 407 -11.28 -8.10 -27.59
N ALA A 408 -9.97 -8.17 -27.35
CA ALA A 408 -9.44 -8.56 -26.05
C ALA A 408 -9.74 -7.49 -24.96
N THR A 409 -10.31 -7.92 -23.84
CA THR A 409 -10.48 -7.10 -22.63
C THR A 409 -9.75 -7.72 -21.44
N TYR A 410 -9.49 -6.91 -20.43
CA TYR A 410 -9.03 -7.34 -19.11
C TYR A 410 -10.06 -6.92 -18.05
N ALA A 411 -10.62 -7.91 -17.36
CA ALA A 411 -11.65 -7.70 -16.35
C ALA A 411 -11.01 -7.46 -14.96
N MET A 412 -11.37 -6.35 -14.31
CA MET A 412 -10.94 -6.06 -12.94
C MET A 412 -12.10 -5.65 -12.03
N ASP A 413 -11.95 -5.91 -10.73
CA ASP A 413 -12.91 -5.46 -9.72
C ASP A 413 -12.38 -4.14 -9.14
N LEU A 414 -12.99 -3.02 -9.55
CA LEU A 414 -12.72 -1.71 -8.97
C LEU A 414 -13.44 -1.62 -7.62
N HIS A 415 -12.70 -1.38 -6.55
CA HIS A 415 -13.28 -0.97 -5.27
C HIS A 415 -13.03 0.51 -5.06
N VAL A 416 -14.07 1.23 -4.62
CA VAL A 416 -13.96 2.62 -4.18
C VAL A 416 -14.67 2.79 -2.84
N LEU A 417 -13.93 3.20 -1.82
CA LEU A 417 -14.46 3.49 -0.49
C LEU A 417 -14.51 5.01 -0.28
N ARG A 418 -15.61 5.52 0.26
CA ARG A 418 -15.69 6.86 0.86
C ARG A 418 -15.63 6.72 2.36
N LEU A 419 -14.69 7.38 3.01
CA LEU A 419 -14.55 7.45 4.46
C LEU A 419 -14.51 8.93 4.86
N GLY A 420 -15.66 9.48 5.25
CA GLY A 420 -15.83 10.91 5.50
C GLY A 420 -15.61 11.72 4.21
N ASP A 421 -14.54 12.51 4.19
CA ASP A 421 -14.09 13.30 3.04
C ASP A 421 -12.92 12.65 2.26
N THR A 422 -12.57 11.42 2.60
CA THR A 422 -11.51 10.64 1.95
C THR A 422 -12.07 9.62 0.96
N ALA A 423 -11.40 9.42 -0.17
CA ALA A 423 -11.59 8.30 -1.08
C ALA A 423 -10.43 7.30 -0.97
N VAL A 424 -10.73 5.99 -1.07
CA VAL A 424 -9.74 4.93 -1.31
C VAL A 424 -10.15 4.20 -2.58
N ALA A 425 -9.25 4.03 -3.55
CA ALA A 425 -9.54 3.32 -4.80
C ALA A 425 -8.48 2.28 -5.14
N THR A 426 -8.91 1.09 -5.58
CA THR A 426 -8.03 -0.04 -5.86
C THR A 426 -7.80 -0.26 -7.36
N ASN A 427 -6.64 -0.83 -7.71
CA ASN A 427 -6.37 -1.37 -9.05
C ASN A 427 -5.38 -2.56 -8.97
N PRO A 428 -5.41 -3.48 -9.95
CA PRO A 428 -4.57 -4.69 -9.91
C PRO A 428 -3.17 -4.49 -10.50
N PHE A 429 -2.84 -3.30 -10.99
CA PHE A 429 -1.62 -3.06 -11.76
C PHE A 429 -0.48 -2.57 -10.88
N GLU A 430 0.76 -2.69 -11.37
CA GLU A 430 1.84 -1.77 -11.02
C GLU A 430 1.62 -0.48 -11.82
N LEU A 431 0.85 0.44 -11.22
CA LEU A 431 0.29 1.61 -11.89
C LEU A 431 1.34 2.72 -11.97
N TYR A 432 1.61 3.23 -13.17
CA TYR A 432 2.54 4.36 -13.32
C TYR A 432 1.97 5.62 -12.65
N ILE A 433 2.85 6.40 -12.05
CA ILE A 433 2.50 7.52 -11.16
C ILE A 433 1.61 8.57 -11.83
N GLU A 434 1.75 8.76 -13.14
CA GLU A 434 0.97 9.73 -13.94
C GLU A 434 -0.53 9.46 -13.87
N TYR A 435 -0.95 8.19 -13.93
CA TYR A 435 -2.36 7.83 -13.76
C TYR A 435 -2.86 8.16 -12.36
N GLY A 436 -2.03 7.92 -11.35
CA GLY A 436 -2.34 8.28 -9.97
C GLY A 436 -2.53 9.77 -9.78
N ALA A 437 -1.64 10.59 -10.35
CA ALA A 437 -1.74 12.04 -10.35
C ALA A 437 -3.05 12.53 -11.00
N ARG A 438 -3.44 11.97 -12.15
CA ARG A 438 -4.69 12.30 -12.83
C ARG A 438 -5.92 11.98 -11.98
N ILE A 439 -5.95 10.82 -11.33
CA ILE A 439 -7.08 10.42 -10.49
C ILE A 439 -7.19 11.35 -9.28
N ARG A 440 -6.08 11.57 -8.56
CA ARG A 440 -6.05 12.45 -7.38
C ARG A 440 -6.46 13.88 -7.72
N ALA A 441 -5.91 14.47 -8.77
CA ALA A 441 -6.18 15.85 -9.17
C ALA A 441 -7.64 16.09 -9.59
N ARG A 442 -8.34 15.05 -10.06
CA ARG A 442 -9.72 15.12 -10.55
C ARG A 442 -10.75 14.56 -9.56
N SER A 443 -10.30 14.11 -8.39
CA SER A 443 -11.12 13.61 -7.31
C SER A 443 -11.84 14.76 -6.59
N ARG A 444 -13.11 14.55 -6.24
CA ARG A 444 -13.88 15.43 -5.35
C ARG A 444 -13.55 15.22 -3.87
N ALA A 445 -12.90 14.11 -3.52
CA ALA A 445 -12.49 13.85 -2.14
C ALA A 445 -11.37 14.82 -1.74
N ALA A 446 -11.37 15.27 -0.48
CA ALA A 446 -10.31 16.12 0.05
C ALA A 446 -8.96 15.38 0.11
N GLN A 447 -9.01 14.05 0.23
CA GLN A 447 -7.87 13.16 0.20
C GLN A 447 -8.23 11.92 -0.61
N THR A 448 -7.31 11.42 -1.44
CA THR A 448 -7.54 10.24 -2.29
C THR A 448 -6.38 9.27 -2.18
N LEU A 449 -6.60 8.13 -1.54
CA LEU A 449 -5.62 7.05 -1.44
C LEU A 449 -5.82 6.11 -2.63
N LEU A 450 -4.74 5.83 -3.35
CA LEU A 450 -4.74 4.81 -4.40
C LEU A 450 -4.03 3.57 -3.88
N VAL A 451 -4.55 2.40 -4.23
CA VAL A 451 -4.01 1.11 -3.80
C VAL A 451 -3.77 0.27 -5.05
N GLN A 452 -2.50 0.07 -5.36
CA GLN A 452 -2.09 -0.77 -6.49
C GLN A 452 -1.96 -2.23 -6.05
N LEU A 453 -1.79 -3.15 -7.02
CA LEU A 453 -1.63 -4.59 -6.76
C LEU A 453 -2.74 -5.15 -5.84
N ALA A 454 -3.96 -4.70 -6.08
CA ALA A 454 -5.13 -5.08 -5.31
C ALA A 454 -6.05 -6.00 -6.13
N ASN A 455 -6.52 -7.06 -5.47
CA ASN A 455 -7.50 -8.04 -5.95
C ASN A 455 -7.07 -8.92 -7.15
N ASP A 456 -5.99 -8.57 -7.84
CA ASP A 456 -5.40 -9.38 -8.91
C ASP A 456 -3.94 -8.94 -9.19
N ARG A 457 -3.29 -9.63 -10.13
CA ARG A 457 -1.92 -9.37 -10.61
C ARG A 457 -1.91 -8.91 -12.08
N GLY A 458 -2.33 -7.68 -12.33
CA GLY A 458 -2.49 -7.09 -13.67
C GLY A 458 -1.18 -6.79 -14.43
N ARG A 459 -0.02 -7.03 -13.82
CA ARG A 459 1.32 -6.60 -14.28
C ARG A 459 1.44 -5.07 -14.33
N TYR A 460 2.38 -4.52 -15.10
CA TYR A 460 2.55 -3.08 -15.25
C TYR A 460 1.42 -2.45 -16.06
N LEU A 461 1.08 -1.20 -15.72
CA LEU A 461 0.26 -0.33 -16.57
C LEU A 461 1.08 0.91 -16.95
N PRO A 462 1.78 0.89 -18.10
CA PRO A 462 2.64 1.99 -18.54
C PRO A 462 1.85 3.14 -19.17
N THR A 463 2.46 4.33 -19.21
CA THR A 463 1.95 5.50 -19.96
C THR A 463 2.33 5.43 -21.43
N ARG A 464 1.71 6.26 -22.29
CA ARG A 464 2.09 6.36 -23.71
C ARG A 464 3.57 6.71 -23.88
N ARG A 465 4.08 7.64 -23.05
CA ARG A 465 5.49 8.05 -23.04
C ARG A 465 6.42 6.89 -22.70
N ALA A 466 6.09 6.13 -21.65
CA ALA A 466 6.83 4.93 -21.26
C ALA A 466 6.92 3.89 -22.38
N VAL A 467 5.80 3.66 -23.08
CA VAL A 467 5.78 2.75 -24.24
C VAL A 467 6.68 3.25 -25.37
N ALA A 468 6.67 4.55 -25.66
CA ALA A 468 7.54 5.14 -26.68
C ALA A 468 9.03 5.02 -26.31
N GLY A 469 9.39 5.15 -25.03
CA GLY A 469 10.77 5.04 -24.54
C GLY A 469 11.30 3.60 -24.44
N GLY A 470 10.42 2.58 -24.38
CA GLY A 470 10.79 1.16 -24.47
C GLY A 470 11.47 0.55 -23.22
N ALA A 471 11.45 1.25 -22.08
CA ALA A 471 11.98 0.76 -20.82
C ALA A 471 11.22 -0.48 -20.30
N TYR A 472 11.83 -1.19 -19.34
CA TYR A 472 11.12 -2.27 -18.63
C TYR A 472 9.83 -1.75 -17.99
N GLY A 473 8.79 -2.59 -17.96
CA GLY A 473 7.46 -2.20 -17.51
C GLY A 473 6.57 -1.66 -18.63
N SER A 474 7.15 -1.14 -19.72
CA SER A 474 6.40 -0.65 -20.88
C SER A 474 6.40 -1.60 -22.09
N ARG A 475 7.23 -2.64 -22.07
CA ARG A 475 7.31 -3.66 -23.14
C ARG A 475 6.09 -4.58 -23.11
N ILE A 476 5.69 -5.12 -24.26
CA ILE A 476 4.48 -5.97 -24.38
C ILE A 476 4.41 -7.15 -23.41
N ALA A 477 5.56 -7.73 -23.06
CA ALA A 477 5.66 -8.84 -22.11
C ALA A 477 5.37 -8.42 -20.66
N ASP A 478 5.48 -7.12 -20.34
CA ASP A 478 5.30 -6.57 -18.99
C ASP A 478 3.88 -6.13 -18.69
N ASN A 479 2.99 -6.09 -19.69
CA ASN A 479 1.66 -5.50 -19.54
C ASN A 479 0.58 -6.30 -20.27
N LEU A 480 -0.58 -6.41 -19.61
CA LEU A 480 -1.81 -6.95 -20.20
C LEU A 480 -2.69 -5.82 -20.74
N VAL A 481 -2.65 -4.66 -20.09
CA VAL A 481 -3.41 -3.46 -20.43
C VAL A 481 -2.43 -2.35 -20.80
N GLY A 482 -2.73 -1.62 -21.87
CA GLY A 482 -1.89 -0.55 -22.41
C GLY A 482 -2.42 0.83 -22.05
N PRO A 483 -1.82 1.90 -22.61
CA PRO A 483 -2.22 3.27 -22.27
C PRO A 483 -3.70 3.59 -22.53
N GLU A 484 -4.31 3.00 -23.56
CA GLU A 484 -5.74 3.16 -23.84
C GLU A 484 -6.62 2.63 -22.70
N GLY A 485 -6.32 1.43 -22.20
CA GLY A 485 -7.03 0.88 -21.06
C GLY A 485 -6.70 1.61 -19.75
N GLY A 486 -5.51 2.19 -19.64
CA GLY A 486 -5.17 3.08 -18.54
C GLY A 486 -5.95 4.40 -18.54
N ASP A 487 -6.22 4.97 -19.72
CA ASP A 487 -7.12 6.12 -19.84
C ASP A 487 -8.53 5.76 -19.38
N VAL A 488 -9.07 4.62 -19.81
CA VAL A 488 -10.37 4.12 -19.36
C VAL A 488 -10.40 3.90 -17.85
N LEU A 489 -9.36 3.29 -17.27
CA LEU A 489 -9.24 3.09 -15.83
C LEU A 489 -9.36 4.42 -15.08
N VAL A 490 -8.61 5.45 -15.48
CA VAL A 490 -8.66 6.77 -14.85
C VAL A 490 -10.07 7.36 -14.92
N GLU A 491 -10.70 7.37 -16.10
CA GLU A 491 -12.04 7.95 -16.25
C GLU A 491 -13.07 7.24 -15.38
N LYS A 492 -13.01 5.90 -15.34
CA LYS A 492 -13.92 5.08 -14.54
C LYS A 492 -13.69 5.28 -13.04
N THR A 493 -12.44 5.28 -12.59
CA THR A 493 -12.11 5.52 -11.18
C THR A 493 -12.53 6.93 -10.73
N VAL A 494 -12.25 7.96 -11.53
CA VAL A 494 -12.68 9.34 -11.22
C VAL A 494 -14.20 9.46 -11.17
N ALA A 495 -14.91 8.86 -12.13
CA ALA A 495 -16.37 8.87 -12.14
C ALA A 495 -16.95 8.15 -10.91
N ALA A 496 -16.41 6.98 -10.56
CA ALA A 496 -16.83 6.22 -9.40
C ALA A 496 -16.56 6.96 -8.08
N ILE A 497 -15.37 7.57 -7.94
CA ILE A 497 -15.06 8.44 -6.79
C ILE A 497 -16.06 9.57 -6.73
N ASN A 498 -16.17 10.38 -7.78
CA ASN A 498 -16.95 11.60 -7.76
C ASN A 498 -18.46 11.35 -7.56
N GLY A 499 -18.98 10.22 -8.05
CA GLY A 499 -20.36 9.77 -7.80
C GLY A 499 -20.64 9.40 -6.34
N MET A 500 -19.62 9.31 -5.48
CA MET A 500 -19.82 9.12 -4.04
C MET A 500 -20.06 10.43 -3.28
N TRP A 501 -19.85 11.60 -3.91
CA TRP A 501 -20.09 12.93 -3.33
C TRP A 501 -21.33 13.60 -3.96
N PRO A 502 -22.05 14.46 -3.20
CA PRO A 502 -23.14 15.28 -3.73
C PRO A 502 -22.75 16.16 -4.93
#